data_AF-A0AAD1SBH0-F1
#
_entry.id   AF-A0AAD1SBH0-F1
#
_cell.length_a   1.000
_cell.length_b   1.000
_cell.length_c   1.000
_cell.angle_alpha   90.00
_cell.angle_beta   90.00
_cell.angle_gamma   90.00
#
_symmetry.space_group_name_H-M   'P 1'
#
loop_
_entity.id
_entity.type
_entity.pdbx_description
1 polymer ?
#
loop_
_entity_poly.entity_id
_entity_poly.type
_entity_poly.pdbx_seq_one_letter_code
_entity_poly.pdbx_strand_id
1 'polypeptide(L)'
;ISYGATDTQLSDRLLYPYFFRTVQDDRTHHAAIVKMLKFFGWNWVGIITSEDESGERELRELSQELTSHGICIEYTITMPDKKDKGKYKDMNIIEKATSQVLITCGSCAEFCAYMIYNSLTILKNITLLINMSWLYALTFWKFGILIDGSLTFTASINVISKIKIEFNNVNPVNRPKDPLLEDLWIRFFQCNSPNHDKNEFHTTVNRKTLHNCTGRERFKDIISISHDSQPYFVVYAVYAMALALHRMYLSSHVDHRELNAGKYNYKHKVNI
;
A
#
# COMPACT_ATOMS: atom_id res chain seq x y z
N ILE A 1 6.98 1.16 15.91
CA ILE A 1 7.09 0.09 14.89
C ILE A 1 6.06 0.39 13.81
N SER A 2 6.49 0.77 12.60
CA SER A 2 5.60 1.02 11.46
C SER A 2 5.22 -0.28 10.75
N TYR A 3 3.97 -0.37 10.30
CA TYR A 3 3.46 -1.54 9.58
C TYR A 3 3.29 -1.31 8.07
N GLY A 4 3.69 -0.13 7.56
CA GLY A 4 3.48 0.22 6.16
C GLY A 4 4.47 1.23 5.56
N ALA A 5 5.38 1.81 6.35
CA ALA A 5 6.36 2.75 5.81
C ALA A 5 7.55 2.02 5.19
N THR A 6 7.68 2.12 3.87
CA THR A 6 8.67 1.41 3.05
C THR A 6 9.85 2.29 2.61
N ASP A 7 9.78 3.60 2.87
CA ASP A 7 10.84 4.57 2.57
C ASP A 7 12.22 4.07 3.00
N THR A 8 13.16 4.10 2.07
CA THR A 8 14.53 3.62 2.26
C THR A 8 15.30 4.45 3.28
N GLN A 9 14.97 5.74 3.45
CA GLN A 9 15.62 6.66 4.39
C GLN A 9 15.34 6.29 5.85
N LEU A 10 14.18 5.71 6.14
CA LEU A 10 13.80 5.26 7.49
C LEU A 10 14.67 4.11 8.02
N SER A 11 15.55 3.57 7.18
CA SER A 11 16.55 2.57 7.55
C SER A 11 17.81 3.18 8.18
N ASP A 12 18.02 4.50 8.03
CA ASP A 12 19.15 5.20 8.62
C ASP A 12 19.01 5.27 10.15
N ARG A 13 19.89 4.55 10.85
CA ARG A 13 19.89 4.48 12.32
C ARG A 13 20.48 5.70 13.01
N LEU A 14 21.23 6.53 12.29
CA LEU A 14 21.73 7.81 12.79
C LEU A 14 20.60 8.84 12.84
N LEU A 15 19.79 8.89 11.77
CA LEU A 15 18.63 9.80 11.69
C LEU A 15 17.40 9.27 12.43
N TYR A 16 17.16 7.95 12.39
CA TYR A 16 15.97 7.31 12.95
C TYR A 16 16.32 6.16 13.93
N PRO A 17 17.00 6.44 15.06
CA PRO A 17 17.49 5.40 15.98
C PRO A 17 16.39 4.54 16.58
N TYR A 18 15.20 5.11 16.80
CA TYR A 18 14.05 4.43 17.41
C TYR A 18 13.00 3.95 16.41
N PHE A 19 13.28 4.06 15.11
CA PHE A 19 12.36 3.58 14.09
C PHE A 19 12.54 2.08 13.85
N PHE A 20 11.42 1.38 13.74
CA PHE A 20 11.36 -0.04 13.42
C PHE A 20 10.17 -0.26 12.50
N ARG A 21 10.22 -1.27 11.64
CA ARG A 21 9.09 -1.62 10.77
C ARG A 21 8.94 -3.13 10.61
N THR A 22 7.73 -3.57 10.23
CA THR A 22 7.41 -4.97 9.92
C THR A 22 7.31 -5.26 8.43
N VAL A 23 7.53 -4.24 7.59
CA VAL A 23 7.60 -4.35 6.13
C VAL A 23 9.04 -4.19 5.65
N GLN A 24 9.32 -4.65 4.43
CA GLN A 24 10.60 -4.39 3.74
C GLN A 24 10.65 -2.94 3.23
N ASP A 25 11.85 -2.44 2.91
CA ASP A 25 11.97 -1.20 2.15
C ASP A 25 11.74 -1.39 0.65
N ASP A 26 11.56 -0.26 -0.03
CA ASP A 26 11.36 -0.18 -1.47
C ASP A 26 12.54 -0.77 -2.28
N ARG A 27 13.77 -0.86 -1.74
CA ARG A 27 14.90 -1.47 -2.46
C ARG A 27 14.63 -2.93 -2.79
N THR A 28 14.02 -3.64 -1.85
CA THR A 28 13.64 -5.04 -2.05
C THR A 28 12.58 -5.16 -3.16
N HIS A 29 11.67 -4.19 -3.24
CA HIS A 29 10.64 -4.13 -4.27
C HIS A 29 11.24 -3.83 -5.65
N HIS A 30 12.13 -2.82 -5.77
CA HIS A 30 12.80 -2.48 -7.01
C HIS A 30 13.63 -3.65 -7.57
N ALA A 31 14.38 -4.34 -6.70
CA ALA A 31 15.14 -5.54 -7.09
C ALA A 31 14.21 -6.67 -7.58
N ALA A 32 13.02 -6.82 -7.00
CA ALA A 32 12.03 -7.80 -7.45
C ALA A 32 11.46 -7.43 -8.84
N ILE A 33 11.15 -6.15 -9.06
CA ILE A 33 10.75 -5.63 -10.39
C ILE A 33 11.79 -5.97 -11.43
N VAL A 34 13.07 -5.62 -11.20
CA VAL A 34 14.16 -5.91 -12.15
C VAL A 34 14.24 -7.40 -12.49
N LYS A 35 14.20 -8.27 -11.46
CA LYS A 35 14.25 -9.72 -11.67
C LYS A 35 13.09 -10.21 -12.53
N MET A 36 11.89 -9.70 -12.29
CA MET A 36 10.70 -10.07 -13.06
C MET A 36 10.77 -9.57 -14.50
N LEU A 37 11.14 -8.30 -14.72
CA LEU A 37 11.33 -7.74 -16.06
C LEU A 37 12.35 -8.55 -16.87
N LYS A 38 13.48 -8.90 -16.25
CA LYS A 38 14.49 -9.77 -16.88
C LYS A 38 13.97 -11.16 -17.21
N PHE A 39 13.16 -11.75 -16.33
CA PHE A 39 12.56 -13.07 -16.56
C PHE A 39 11.66 -13.07 -17.82
N PHE A 40 10.88 -12.01 -18.05
CA PHE A 40 10.04 -11.87 -19.24
C PHE A 40 10.78 -11.29 -20.46
N GLY A 41 12.05 -10.89 -20.31
CA GLY A 41 12.81 -10.23 -21.38
C GLY A 41 12.35 -8.80 -21.67
N TRP A 42 11.62 -8.17 -20.76
CA TRP A 42 11.18 -6.77 -20.89
C TRP A 42 12.32 -5.82 -20.53
N ASN A 43 12.91 -5.19 -21.53
CA ASN A 43 14.03 -4.25 -21.39
C ASN A 43 13.66 -2.81 -21.74
N TRP A 44 12.42 -2.55 -22.15
CA TRP A 44 11.89 -1.23 -22.50
C TRP A 44 10.57 -1.01 -21.76
N VAL A 45 10.55 -0.04 -20.84
CA VAL A 45 9.40 0.20 -19.95
C VAL A 45 9.02 1.67 -19.89
N GLY A 46 7.75 1.94 -19.65
CA GLY A 46 7.27 3.25 -19.20
C GLY A 46 7.19 3.30 -17.68
N ILE A 47 7.27 4.51 -17.11
CA ILE A 47 6.99 4.75 -15.69
C ILE A 47 5.89 5.80 -15.54
N ILE A 48 4.97 5.58 -14.60
CA ILE A 48 4.05 6.60 -14.12
C ILE A 48 4.26 6.82 -12.62
N THR A 49 4.37 8.07 -12.20
CA THR A 49 4.69 8.44 -10.81
C THR A 49 3.79 9.56 -10.30
N SER A 50 3.69 9.75 -8.99
CA SER A 50 3.04 10.91 -8.37
C SER A 50 3.91 12.16 -8.33
N GLU A 51 3.28 13.33 -8.37
CA GLU A 51 3.91 14.63 -8.15
C GLU A 51 4.01 14.95 -6.64
N ASP A 52 4.71 14.09 -5.90
CA ASP A 52 5.03 14.28 -4.49
C ASP A 52 6.42 13.72 -4.15
N GLU A 53 6.88 13.98 -2.92
CA GLU A 53 8.21 13.54 -2.48
C GLU A 53 8.38 12.00 -2.57
N SER A 54 7.31 11.23 -2.37
CA SER A 54 7.35 9.77 -2.51
C SER A 54 7.59 9.38 -3.96
N GLY A 55 6.84 9.97 -4.89
CA GLY A 55 6.96 9.71 -6.32
C GLY A 55 8.32 10.12 -6.87
N GLU A 56 8.84 11.29 -6.51
CA GLU A 56 10.18 11.73 -6.93
C GLU A 56 11.29 10.80 -6.42
N ARG A 57 11.21 10.39 -5.15
CA ARG A 57 12.18 9.48 -4.55
C ARG A 57 12.12 8.09 -5.18
N GLU A 58 10.94 7.48 -5.25
CA GLU A 58 10.75 6.15 -5.81
C GLU A 58 11.15 6.11 -7.28
N LEU A 59 10.75 7.12 -8.08
CA LEU A 59 11.17 7.24 -9.47
C LEU A 59 12.69 7.26 -9.59
N ARG A 60 13.39 8.08 -8.77
CA ARG A 60 14.85 8.18 -8.82
C ARG A 60 15.52 6.84 -8.49
N GLU A 61 15.10 6.20 -7.40
CA GLU A 61 15.68 4.94 -6.93
C GLU A 61 15.40 3.79 -7.90
N LEU A 62 14.15 3.65 -8.37
CA LEU A 62 13.78 2.63 -9.35
C LEU A 62 14.49 2.87 -10.68
N SER A 63 14.60 4.11 -11.14
CA SER A 63 15.28 4.42 -12.42
C SER A 63 16.75 4.03 -12.39
N GLN A 64 17.43 4.28 -11.26
CA GLN A 64 18.81 3.84 -11.04
C GLN A 64 18.91 2.30 -11.04
N GLU A 65 18.00 1.63 -10.35
CA GLU A 65 17.97 0.17 -10.28
C GLU A 65 17.70 -0.48 -11.64
N LEU A 66 16.76 0.05 -12.44
CA LEU A 66 16.47 -0.41 -13.80
C LEU A 66 17.66 -0.21 -14.75
N THR A 67 18.21 1.02 -14.76
CA THR A 67 19.29 1.41 -15.70
C THR A 67 20.57 0.63 -15.41
N SER A 68 20.92 0.45 -14.13
CA SER A 68 22.10 -0.34 -13.72
C SER A 68 21.99 -1.81 -14.13
N HIS A 69 20.78 -2.29 -14.41
CA HIS A 69 20.49 -3.65 -14.85
C HIS A 69 20.19 -3.78 -16.35
N GLY A 70 20.40 -2.72 -17.13
CA GLY A 70 20.26 -2.70 -18.60
C GLY A 70 18.82 -2.59 -19.08
N ILE A 71 17.90 -2.07 -18.26
CA ILE A 71 16.50 -1.82 -18.62
C ILE A 71 16.33 -0.32 -18.88
N CYS A 72 15.81 0.04 -20.05
CA CYS A 72 15.61 1.42 -20.48
C CYS A 72 14.21 1.91 -20.14
N ILE A 73 14.14 3.18 -19.74
CA ILE A 73 12.88 3.89 -19.49
C ILE A 73 12.60 4.75 -20.71
N GLU A 74 11.55 4.42 -21.47
CA GLU A 74 11.19 5.12 -22.71
C GLU A 74 10.53 6.46 -22.42
N TYR A 75 9.67 6.49 -21.40
CA TYR A 75 8.97 7.69 -20.96
C TYR A 75 8.66 7.63 -19.47
N THR A 76 8.47 8.80 -18.89
CA THR A 76 7.97 8.97 -17.53
C THR A 76 6.81 9.94 -17.55
N ILE A 77 5.71 9.56 -16.92
CA ILE A 77 4.51 10.38 -16.78
C ILE A 77 4.37 10.74 -15.31
N THR A 78 4.25 12.04 -15.02
CA THR A 78 4.03 12.54 -13.67
C THR A 78 2.56 12.88 -13.49
N MET A 79 1.91 12.17 -12.57
CA MET A 79 0.52 12.38 -12.22
C MET A 79 0.42 13.52 -11.19
N PRO A 80 -0.25 14.64 -11.53
CA PRO A 80 -0.34 15.77 -10.62
C PRO A 80 -1.20 15.42 -9.40
N ASP A 81 -0.79 15.91 -8.24
CA ASP A 81 -1.50 15.70 -6.96
C ASP A 81 -2.80 16.53 -6.87
N LYS A 82 -2.94 17.55 -7.72
CA LYS A 82 -4.11 18.44 -7.79
C LYS A 82 -4.81 18.33 -9.14
N LYS A 83 -6.04 18.87 -9.21
CA LYS A 83 -6.85 19.01 -10.44
C LYS A 83 -6.25 19.97 -11.48
N ASP A 84 -4.92 20.01 -11.63
CA ASP A 84 -4.28 20.69 -12.74
C ASP A 84 -4.37 19.80 -13.99
N LYS A 85 -5.43 20.01 -14.76
CA LYS A 85 -5.70 19.27 -16.01
C LYS A 85 -4.64 19.52 -17.08
N GLY A 86 -3.80 20.57 -16.95
CA GLY A 86 -2.77 20.92 -17.92
C GLY A 86 -1.69 19.84 -18.05
N LYS A 87 -1.30 19.21 -16.94
CA LYS A 87 -0.22 18.21 -16.87
C LYS A 87 -0.64 16.78 -17.26
N TYR A 88 -1.94 16.50 -17.33
CA TYR A 88 -2.43 15.17 -17.72
C TYR A 88 -2.33 14.86 -19.22
N LYS A 89 -2.07 15.87 -20.05
CA LYS A 89 -2.00 15.72 -21.52
C LYS A 89 -0.87 14.78 -22.00
N ASP A 90 0.00 14.36 -21.10
CA ASP A 90 1.16 13.52 -21.40
C ASP A 90 0.80 12.04 -21.59
N MET A 91 -0.41 11.59 -21.24
CA MET A 91 -0.81 10.18 -21.44
C MET A 91 -0.81 9.74 -22.92
N ASN A 92 -0.90 10.67 -23.86
CA ASN A 92 -0.80 10.39 -25.30
C ASN A 92 0.59 9.88 -25.71
N ILE A 93 1.61 10.03 -24.86
CA ILE A 93 2.94 9.46 -25.12
C ILE A 93 2.87 7.93 -25.18
N ILE A 94 1.97 7.31 -24.40
CA ILE A 94 1.81 5.85 -24.34
C ILE A 94 1.34 5.30 -25.70
N GLU A 95 0.47 6.01 -26.40
CA GLU A 95 -0.03 5.59 -27.72
C GLU A 95 1.07 5.56 -28.80
N LYS A 96 2.12 6.36 -28.62
CA LYS A 96 3.26 6.46 -29.55
C LYS A 96 4.45 5.61 -29.12
N ALA A 97 4.43 5.12 -27.88
CA ALA A 97 5.52 4.38 -27.30
C ALA A 97 5.55 2.93 -27.79
N THR A 98 6.73 2.33 -27.71
CA THR A 98 6.96 0.93 -28.10
C THR A 98 6.92 -0.03 -26.90
N SER A 99 7.16 0.49 -25.69
CA SER A 99 7.08 -0.29 -24.46
C SER A 99 5.67 -0.82 -24.23
N GLN A 100 5.57 -2.10 -23.85
CA GLN A 100 4.31 -2.74 -23.51
C GLN A 100 4.10 -2.88 -22.00
N VAL A 101 5.06 -2.41 -21.19
CA VAL A 101 5.01 -2.48 -19.73
C VAL A 101 5.06 -1.07 -19.16
N LEU A 102 4.12 -0.77 -18.27
CA LEU A 102 4.06 0.50 -17.55
C LEU A 102 4.13 0.23 -16.04
N ILE A 103 5.13 0.79 -15.38
CA ILE A 103 5.38 0.62 -13.95
C ILE A 103 4.81 1.81 -13.18
N THR A 104 4.02 1.56 -12.13
CA THR A 104 3.53 2.61 -11.24
C THR A 104 4.46 2.81 -10.05
N CYS A 105 4.77 4.07 -9.73
CA CYS A 105 5.60 4.49 -8.61
C CYS A 105 4.87 5.56 -7.78
N GLY A 106 5.30 5.71 -6.53
CA GLY A 106 4.78 6.74 -5.64
C GLY A 106 3.38 6.45 -5.11
N SER A 107 2.79 7.50 -4.54
CA SER A 107 1.45 7.49 -3.94
C SER A 107 0.37 7.51 -5.00
N CYS A 108 -0.79 6.91 -4.70
CA CYS A 108 -1.99 7.20 -5.44
C CYS A 108 -3.19 7.41 -4.50
N ALA A 109 -3.92 8.50 -4.72
CA ALA A 109 -5.18 8.85 -4.09
C ALA A 109 -6.37 8.77 -5.08
N GLU A 110 -7.42 9.58 -4.87
CA GLU A 110 -8.61 9.58 -5.73
C GLU A 110 -8.33 10.04 -7.16
N PHE A 111 -7.55 11.12 -7.30
CA PHE A 111 -7.37 11.78 -8.59
C PHE A 111 -6.61 10.91 -9.60
N CYS A 112 -5.47 10.33 -9.20
CA CYS A 112 -4.74 9.37 -10.06
C CYS A 112 -5.59 8.16 -10.43
N ALA A 113 -6.40 7.62 -9.52
CA ALA A 113 -7.28 6.49 -9.79
C ALA A 113 -8.35 6.86 -10.84
N TYR A 114 -8.94 8.05 -10.71
CA TYR A 114 -9.85 8.61 -11.71
C TYR A 114 -9.15 8.85 -13.07
N MET A 115 -7.89 9.26 -13.06
CA MET A 115 -7.14 9.48 -14.29
C MET A 115 -6.85 8.16 -15.02
N ILE A 116 -6.36 7.14 -14.31
CA ILE A 116 -6.20 5.80 -14.89
C ILE A 116 -7.53 5.28 -15.46
N TYR A 117 -8.64 5.51 -14.75
CA TYR A 117 -9.98 5.17 -15.24
C TYR A 117 -10.34 5.84 -16.58
N ASN A 118 -9.96 7.10 -16.79
CA ASN A 118 -10.24 7.79 -18.06
C ASN A 118 -9.25 7.44 -19.18
N SER A 119 -8.13 6.77 -18.86
CA SER A 119 -7.10 6.37 -19.83
C SER A 119 -7.15 4.89 -20.22
N LEU A 120 -8.19 4.14 -19.86
CA LEU A 120 -8.27 2.71 -20.12
C LEU A 120 -8.16 2.32 -21.60
N THR A 121 -8.68 3.15 -22.49
CA THR A 121 -8.56 2.91 -23.93
C THR A 121 -7.10 2.90 -24.38
N ILE A 122 -6.28 3.77 -23.79
CA ILE A 122 -4.84 3.89 -24.04
C ILE A 122 -4.11 2.71 -23.40
N LEU A 123 -4.53 2.28 -22.21
CA LEU A 123 -3.86 1.25 -21.41
C LEU A 123 -4.26 -0.19 -21.76
N LYS A 124 -5.23 -0.40 -22.65
CA LYS A 124 -5.84 -1.72 -22.92
C LYS A 124 -4.86 -2.84 -23.25
N ASN A 125 -3.76 -2.53 -23.94
CA ASN A 125 -2.75 -3.51 -24.37
C ASN A 125 -1.42 -3.36 -23.61
N ILE A 126 -1.41 -2.61 -22.51
CA ILE A 126 -0.23 -2.38 -21.69
C ILE A 126 -0.32 -3.26 -20.45
N THR A 127 0.73 -4.03 -20.19
CA THR A 127 0.89 -4.74 -18.91
C THR A 127 1.24 -3.72 -17.83
N LEU A 128 0.30 -3.47 -16.92
CA LEU A 128 0.52 -2.60 -15.77
C LEU A 128 1.26 -3.38 -14.69
N LEU A 129 2.40 -2.86 -14.23
CA LEU A 129 3.03 -3.28 -13.00
C LEU A 129 2.67 -2.30 -11.89
N ILE A 130 1.74 -2.72 -11.03
CA ILE A 130 1.05 -1.85 -10.08
C ILE A 130 1.65 -2.06 -8.67
N ASN A 131 2.18 -0.99 -8.08
CA ASN A 131 2.57 -0.99 -6.67
C ASN A 131 1.33 -0.95 -5.75
N MET A 132 1.52 -1.32 -4.47
CA MET A 132 0.40 -1.50 -3.54
C MET A 132 -0.44 -0.22 -3.35
N SER A 133 0.17 0.97 -3.30
CA SER A 133 -0.56 2.23 -3.14
C SER A 133 -1.61 2.44 -4.25
N TRP A 134 -1.20 2.21 -5.51
CA TRP A 134 -2.08 2.34 -6.66
C TRP A 134 -3.15 1.25 -6.70
N LEU A 135 -2.80 0.00 -6.34
CA LEU A 135 -3.78 -1.08 -6.23
C LEU A 135 -4.88 -0.75 -5.20
N TYR A 136 -4.51 -0.23 -4.03
CA TYR A 136 -5.48 0.19 -3.03
C TYR A 136 -6.37 1.33 -3.54
N ALA A 137 -5.79 2.36 -4.15
CA ALA A 137 -6.58 3.46 -4.69
C ALA A 137 -7.59 2.97 -5.75
N LEU A 138 -7.15 2.20 -6.73
CA LEU A 138 -8.01 1.69 -7.81
C LEU A 138 -9.11 0.79 -7.28
N THR A 139 -8.81 -0.10 -6.33
CA THR A 139 -9.83 -0.97 -5.72
C THR A 139 -10.80 -0.20 -4.81
N PHE A 140 -10.30 0.74 -4.01
CA PHE A 140 -11.08 1.57 -3.08
C PHE A 140 -12.07 2.50 -3.80
N TRP A 141 -11.74 2.94 -5.01
CA TRP A 141 -12.61 3.74 -5.87
C TRP A 141 -13.45 2.91 -6.86
N LYS A 142 -13.49 1.58 -6.69
CA LYS A 142 -14.25 0.62 -7.52
C LYS A 142 -13.82 0.60 -9.00
N PHE A 143 -12.56 0.94 -9.27
CA PHE A 143 -11.92 0.83 -10.59
C PHE A 143 -11.14 -0.49 -10.76
N GLY A 144 -11.22 -1.42 -9.81
CA GLY A 144 -10.42 -2.66 -9.80
C GLY A 144 -10.69 -3.66 -10.93
N ILE A 145 -11.88 -3.66 -11.56
CA ILE A 145 -12.18 -4.51 -12.74
C ILE A 145 -11.29 -4.13 -13.94
N LEU A 146 -10.71 -2.94 -13.90
CA LEU A 146 -10.09 -2.28 -15.06
C LEU A 146 -8.59 -2.54 -15.17
N ILE A 147 -8.03 -3.25 -14.20
CA ILE A 147 -6.62 -3.67 -14.17
C ILE A 147 -6.48 -5.17 -14.36
N ASP A 148 -7.45 -5.79 -15.04
CA ASP A 148 -7.36 -7.20 -15.41
C ASP A 148 -6.12 -7.43 -16.29
N GLY A 149 -5.33 -8.45 -15.97
CA GLY A 149 -4.01 -8.68 -16.58
C GLY A 149 -2.84 -7.84 -16.02
N SER A 150 -3.07 -7.01 -14.99
CA SER A 150 -1.97 -6.33 -14.28
C SER A 150 -1.19 -7.26 -13.35
N LEU A 151 0.05 -6.89 -13.06
CA LEU A 151 0.96 -7.59 -12.16
C LEU A 151 1.24 -6.72 -10.93
N THR A 152 1.31 -7.35 -9.75
CA THR A 152 1.67 -6.66 -8.50
C THR A 152 2.50 -7.59 -7.62
N PHE A 153 3.37 -6.99 -6.80
CA PHE A 153 4.07 -7.72 -5.75
C PHE A 153 3.30 -7.60 -4.44
N THR A 154 2.84 -8.74 -3.93
CA THR A 154 2.28 -8.85 -2.59
C THR A 154 3.27 -9.55 -1.67
N ALA A 155 3.23 -9.22 -0.38
CA ALA A 155 4.03 -9.90 0.61
C ALA A 155 3.61 -11.38 0.73
N SER A 156 4.59 -12.27 0.86
CA SER A 156 4.31 -13.69 1.06
C SER A 156 3.67 -13.93 2.43
N ILE A 157 2.38 -14.24 2.43
CA ILE A 157 1.58 -14.54 3.64
C ILE A 157 1.90 -15.95 4.18
N ASN A 158 2.64 -16.79 3.45
CA ASN A 158 2.93 -18.17 3.85
C ASN A 158 3.77 -18.28 5.13
N VAL A 159 4.56 -17.25 5.47
CA VAL A 159 5.31 -17.17 6.75
C VAL A 159 4.42 -16.66 7.90
N ILE A 160 3.29 -16.05 7.56
CA ILE A 160 2.45 -15.20 8.41
C ILE A 160 1.14 -15.91 8.83
N SER A 161 0.75 -16.95 8.10
CA SER A 161 -0.57 -17.63 8.15
C SER A 161 -0.91 -18.38 9.44
N LYS A 162 -0.02 -18.44 10.44
CA LYS A 162 -0.35 -19.03 11.76
C LYS A 162 -1.30 -18.17 12.57
N ILE A 163 -1.32 -16.85 12.35
CA ILE A 163 -2.25 -15.94 13.02
C ILE A 163 -3.47 -15.76 12.11
N LYS A 164 -4.57 -16.44 12.41
CA LYS A 164 -5.83 -16.19 11.72
C LYS A 164 -6.42 -14.87 12.23
N ILE A 165 -6.42 -13.85 11.37
CA ILE A 165 -7.14 -12.60 11.63
C ILE A 165 -8.58 -12.82 11.21
N GLU A 166 -9.48 -12.85 12.17
CA GLU A 166 -10.89 -13.13 11.94
C GLU A 166 -11.71 -11.85 12.11
N PHE A 167 -12.24 -11.33 11.00
CA PHE A 167 -13.18 -10.21 11.01
C PHE A 167 -14.65 -10.69 11.12
N ASN A 168 -14.88 -11.92 11.58
CA ASN A 168 -16.23 -12.42 11.78
C ASN A 168 -16.94 -11.56 12.82
N ASN A 169 -18.19 -11.21 12.53
CA ASN A 169 -19.04 -10.35 13.37
C ASN A 169 -18.57 -8.89 13.53
N VAL A 170 -17.58 -8.41 12.75
CA VAL A 170 -17.26 -6.98 12.66
C VAL A 170 -18.25 -6.32 11.70
N ASN A 171 -19.32 -5.74 12.23
CA ASN A 171 -20.31 -4.96 11.48
C ASN A 171 -20.95 -3.86 12.38
N PRO A 172 -21.62 -2.86 11.81
CA PRO A 172 -22.24 -1.77 12.57
C PRO A 172 -23.33 -2.24 13.53
N VAL A 173 -23.97 -3.40 13.29
CA VAL A 173 -24.99 -3.96 14.18
C VAL A 173 -24.37 -4.40 15.51
N ASN A 174 -23.22 -5.07 15.46
CA ASN A 174 -22.51 -5.57 16.63
C ASN A 174 -21.62 -4.51 17.29
N ARG A 175 -21.21 -3.48 16.52
CA ARG A 175 -20.37 -2.37 17.00
C ARG A 175 -20.99 -1.01 16.62
N PRO A 176 -22.17 -0.67 17.16
CA PRO A 176 -22.92 0.53 16.75
C PRO A 176 -22.26 1.85 17.15
N LYS A 177 -21.24 1.81 18.01
CA LYS A 177 -20.48 2.98 18.46
C LYS A 177 -19.18 3.19 17.67
N ASP A 178 -18.92 2.38 16.66
CA ASP A 178 -17.72 2.49 15.82
C ASP A 178 -18.04 3.35 14.58
N PRO A 179 -17.66 4.64 14.57
CA PRO A 179 -17.98 5.54 13.46
C PRO A 179 -17.27 5.15 12.16
N LEU A 180 -16.10 4.51 12.25
CA LEU A 180 -15.37 4.05 11.06
C LEU A 180 -16.12 2.90 10.39
N LEU A 181 -16.64 1.97 11.19
CA LEU A 181 -17.37 0.82 10.68
C LEU A 181 -18.68 1.23 10.01
N GLU A 182 -19.35 2.22 10.58
CA GLU A 182 -20.51 2.88 9.98
C GLU A 182 -20.16 3.46 8.60
N ASP A 183 -19.10 4.28 8.51
CA ASP A 183 -18.68 4.93 7.27
C ASP A 183 -18.25 3.91 6.20
N LEU A 184 -17.61 2.82 6.61
CA LEU A 184 -17.26 1.71 5.72
C LEU A 184 -18.50 1.03 5.14
N TRP A 185 -19.55 0.82 5.94
CA TRP A 185 -20.79 0.20 5.48
C TRP A 185 -21.55 1.11 4.50
N ILE A 186 -21.64 2.42 4.80
CA ILE A 186 -22.21 3.40 3.85
C ILE A 186 -21.40 3.39 2.55
N ARG A 187 -20.06 3.34 2.62
CA ARG A 187 -19.21 3.43 1.43
C ARG A 187 -19.27 2.19 0.54
N PHE A 188 -19.07 1.02 1.13
CA PHE A 188 -18.90 -0.24 0.39
C PHE A 188 -20.22 -0.91 0.04
N PHE A 189 -21.17 -0.90 0.99
CA PHE A 189 -22.47 -1.54 0.85
C PHE A 189 -23.62 -0.56 0.61
N GLN A 190 -23.38 0.76 0.62
CA GLN A 190 -24.44 1.77 0.40
C GLN A 190 -25.56 1.69 1.45
N CYS A 191 -25.19 1.32 2.68
CA CYS A 191 -26.12 1.25 3.78
C CYS A 191 -26.58 2.63 4.23
N ASN A 192 -27.85 2.74 4.61
CA ASN A 192 -28.34 3.85 5.43
C ASN A 192 -27.67 3.81 6.80
N SER A 193 -27.32 4.99 7.30
CA SER A 193 -26.82 5.21 8.64
C SER A 193 -27.91 5.76 9.56
N PRO A 194 -27.85 5.49 10.89
CA PRO A 194 -28.70 6.17 11.87
C PRO A 194 -28.47 7.70 11.94
N ASN A 195 -27.32 8.18 11.46
CA ASN A 195 -26.97 9.59 11.37
C ASN A 195 -27.45 10.17 10.03
N HIS A 196 -28.49 11.02 10.11
CA HIS A 196 -29.11 11.64 8.94
C HIS A 196 -28.15 12.56 8.18
N ASP A 197 -27.27 13.28 8.88
CA ASP A 197 -26.31 14.20 8.26
C ASP A 197 -25.31 13.45 7.37
N LYS A 198 -24.88 12.24 7.83
CA LYS A 198 -24.05 11.35 7.02
C LYS A 198 -24.79 10.90 5.76
N ASN A 199 -26.05 10.50 5.91
CA ASN A 199 -26.86 10.09 4.76
C ASN A 199 -27.01 11.23 3.74
N GLU A 200 -27.31 12.45 4.21
CA GLU A 200 -27.45 13.64 3.35
C GLU A 200 -26.14 13.97 2.61
N PHE A 201 -25.00 13.90 3.29
CA PHE A 201 -23.71 14.07 2.65
C PHE A 201 -23.47 13.03 1.54
N HIS A 202 -23.75 11.75 1.81
CA HIS A 202 -23.52 10.69 0.83
C HIS A 202 -24.52 10.70 -0.34
N THR A 203 -25.77 11.10 -0.13
CA THR A 203 -26.78 11.19 -1.20
C THR A 203 -26.59 12.44 -2.05
N THR A 204 -26.26 13.58 -1.44
CA THR A 204 -26.18 14.87 -2.13
C THR A 204 -24.81 15.12 -2.75
N VAL A 205 -23.73 14.91 -1.99
CA VAL A 205 -22.36 15.20 -2.44
C VAL A 205 -21.82 14.05 -3.27
N ASN A 206 -21.93 12.82 -2.76
CA ASN A 206 -21.40 11.62 -3.42
C ASN A 206 -22.37 10.99 -4.43
N ARG A 207 -23.59 11.56 -4.58
CA ARG A 207 -24.65 11.09 -5.49
C ARG A 207 -24.94 9.59 -5.37
N LYS A 208 -24.87 9.05 -4.15
CA LYS A 208 -25.14 7.63 -3.89
C LYS A 208 -26.59 7.42 -3.49
N THR A 209 -27.22 6.40 -4.07
CA THR A 209 -28.48 5.86 -3.56
C THR A 209 -28.18 4.93 -2.39
N LEU A 210 -28.65 5.29 -1.20
CA LEU A 210 -28.52 4.47 0.00
C LEU A 210 -29.75 3.57 0.18
N HIS A 211 -29.56 2.44 0.84
CA HIS A 211 -30.63 1.49 1.14
C HIS A 211 -30.46 0.88 2.53
N ASN A 212 -31.54 0.29 3.05
CA ASN A 212 -31.47 -0.45 4.30
C ASN A 212 -30.68 -1.74 4.09
N CYS A 213 -29.53 -1.84 4.75
CA CYS A 213 -28.74 -3.05 4.76
C CYS A 213 -29.37 -4.12 5.66
N THR A 214 -29.11 -5.38 5.32
CA THR A 214 -29.71 -6.55 5.96
C THR A 214 -29.02 -6.95 7.26
N GLY A 215 -27.81 -6.42 7.50
CA GLY A 215 -26.94 -6.85 8.60
C GLY A 215 -26.19 -8.17 8.29
N ARG A 216 -26.43 -8.76 7.12
CA ARG A 216 -25.73 -9.98 6.65
C ARG A 216 -24.49 -9.66 5.82
N GLU A 217 -24.25 -8.39 5.51
CA GLU A 217 -23.05 -7.92 4.83
C GLU A 217 -21.83 -8.19 5.72
N ARG A 218 -20.74 -8.70 5.15
CA ARG A 218 -19.57 -9.10 5.92
C ARG A 218 -18.37 -8.29 5.47
N PHE A 219 -17.50 -7.97 6.43
CA PHE A 219 -16.24 -7.28 6.17
C PHE A 219 -15.41 -7.93 5.04
N LYS A 220 -15.40 -9.28 4.98
CA LYS A 220 -14.70 -10.05 3.95
C LYS A 220 -15.27 -9.93 2.54
N ASP A 221 -16.50 -9.45 2.39
CA ASP A 221 -17.14 -9.25 1.08
C ASP A 221 -16.62 -7.96 0.41
N ILE A 222 -15.80 -7.16 1.13
CA ILE A 222 -15.08 -6.00 0.60
C ILE A 222 -13.82 -6.48 -0.13
N ILE A 223 -13.85 -6.45 -1.47
CA ILE A 223 -12.79 -6.98 -2.36
C ILE A 223 -11.41 -6.36 -2.08
N SER A 224 -11.35 -5.06 -1.78
CA SER A 224 -10.09 -4.35 -1.48
C SER A 224 -9.44 -4.83 -0.18
N ILE A 225 -10.19 -5.50 0.70
CA ILE A 225 -9.74 -5.97 2.01
C ILE A 225 -9.44 -7.47 2.00
N SER A 226 -10.16 -8.26 1.19
CA SER A 226 -10.01 -9.72 1.18
C SER A 226 -8.65 -10.21 0.69
N HIS A 227 -7.93 -9.40 -0.10
CA HIS A 227 -6.58 -9.70 -0.61
C HIS A 227 -5.49 -8.89 0.09
N ASP A 228 -5.84 -8.16 1.16
CA ASP A 228 -4.93 -7.26 1.84
C ASP A 228 -4.01 -8.02 2.81
N SER A 229 -2.70 -7.87 2.62
CA SER A 229 -1.68 -8.41 3.54
C SER A 229 -1.32 -7.45 4.69
N GLN A 230 -1.72 -6.17 4.62
CA GLN A 230 -1.43 -5.16 5.64
C GLN A 230 -1.93 -5.49 7.04
N PRO A 231 -3.12 -6.10 7.25
CA PRO A 231 -3.59 -6.45 8.58
C PRO A 231 -2.60 -7.33 9.34
N TYR A 232 -1.85 -8.18 8.63
CA TYR A 232 -0.83 -9.01 9.24
C TYR A 232 0.38 -8.19 9.69
N PHE A 233 0.85 -7.23 8.90
CA PHE A 233 1.96 -6.36 9.32
C PHE A 233 1.62 -5.54 10.57
N VAL A 234 0.36 -5.14 10.72
CA VAL A 234 -0.16 -4.50 11.94
C VAL A 234 -0.07 -5.44 13.13
N VAL A 235 -0.59 -6.67 12.99
CA VAL A 235 -0.54 -7.68 14.06
C VAL A 235 0.90 -7.98 14.47
N TYR A 236 1.81 -8.09 13.52
CA TYR A 236 3.23 -8.28 13.80
C TYR A 236 3.84 -7.10 14.54
N ALA A 237 3.47 -5.86 14.21
CA ALA A 237 3.99 -4.69 14.90
C ALA A 237 3.54 -4.67 16.37
N VAL A 238 2.28 -4.99 16.63
CA VAL A 238 1.73 -5.12 18.00
C VAL A 238 2.42 -6.26 18.74
N TYR A 239 2.54 -7.44 18.11
CA TYR A 239 3.15 -8.61 18.72
C TYR A 239 4.63 -8.40 19.04
N ALA A 240 5.38 -7.75 18.15
CA ALA A 240 6.78 -7.40 18.36
C ALA A 240 6.97 -6.48 19.57
N MET A 241 6.10 -5.47 19.71
CA MET A 241 6.10 -4.58 20.88
C MET A 241 5.75 -5.33 22.17
N ALA A 242 4.68 -6.12 22.15
CA ALA A 242 4.26 -6.91 23.31
C ALA A 242 5.35 -7.89 23.77
N LEU A 243 6.02 -8.56 22.83
CA LEU A 243 7.13 -9.47 23.11
C LEU A 243 8.33 -8.72 23.71
N ALA A 244 8.68 -7.54 23.19
CA ALA A 244 9.76 -6.72 23.74
C ALA A 244 9.47 -6.29 25.19
N LEU A 245 8.26 -5.81 25.46
CA LEU A 245 7.81 -5.43 26.82
C LEU A 245 7.79 -6.63 27.77
N HIS A 246 7.29 -7.78 27.31
CA HIS A 246 7.27 -9.00 28.10
C HIS A 246 8.68 -9.45 28.49
N ARG A 247 9.62 -9.43 27.54
CA ARG A 247 11.03 -9.75 27.82
C ARG A 247 11.68 -8.76 28.79
N MET A 248 11.39 -7.47 28.64
CA MET A 248 11.86 -6.44 29.57
C MET A 248 11.34 -6.69 30.99
N TYR A 249 10.04 -6.99 31.12
CA TYR A 249 9.41 -7.34 32.41
C TYR A 249 10.04 -8.58 33.05
N LEU A 250 10.24 -9.66 32.28
CA LEU A 250 10.90 -10.86 32.80
C LEU A 250 12.35 -10.58 33.22
N SER A 251 13.10 -9.79 32.46
CA SER A 251 14.50 -9.45 32.82
C SER A 251 14.62 -8.59 34.08
N SER A 252 13.60 -7.82 34.44
CA SER A 252 13.61 -7.00 35.65
C SER A 252 13.15 -7.74 36.92
N HIS A 253 12.54 -8.92 36.77
CA HIS A 253 12.04 -9.75 37.87
C HIS A 253 12.86 -11.02 38.10
N VAL A 254 13.88 -11.30 37.28
CA VAL A 254 14.88 -12.33 37.56
C VAL A 254 15.93 -11.74 38.49
N ASP A 255 16.03 -12.30 39.69
CA ASP A 255 17.05 -11.98 40.70
C ASP A 255 18.45 -12.07 40.05
N HIS A 256 19.29 -11.06 40.26
CA HIS A 256 20.56 -10.80 39.54
C HIS A 256 21.66 -11.88 39.71
N ARG A 257 21.33 -13.07 40.20
CA ARG A 257 22.32 -14.11 40.53
C ARG A 257 22.71 -15.04 39.38
N GLU A 258 21.97 -15.13 38.28
CA GLU A 258 22.30 -16.10 37.21
C GLU A 258 22.04 -15.63 35.77
N LEU A 259 22.56 -14.46 35.36
CA LEU A 259 22.63 -14.10 33.93
C LEU A 259 24.05 -13.70 33.51
N ASN A 260 24.97 -14.66 33.61
CA ASN A 260 26.16 -14.74 32.75
C ASN A 260 25.84 -15.47 31.43
N ALA A 261 24.75 -15.08 30.76
CA ALA A 261 24.40 -15.58 29.44
C ALA A 261 24.03 -14.41 28.53
N GLY A 262 25.04 -13.89 27.83
CA GLY A 262 24.89 -12.99 26.69
C GLY A 262 24.40 -11.59 27.03
N LYS A 263 25.31 -10.69 27.47
CA LYS A 263 25.12 -9.25 27.26
C LYS A 263 24.77 -9.04 25.79
N TYR A 264 23.54 -8.62 25.50
CA TYR A 264 23.22 -8.00 24.23
C TYR A 264 24.06 -6.71 24.16
N ASN A 265 25.26 -6.83 23.60
CA ASN A 265 26.06 -5.70 23.21
C ASN A 265 25.29 -4.99 22.09
N TYR A 266 24.59 -3.91 22.43
CA TYR A 266 24.32 -2.85 21.47
C TYR A 266 25.67 -2.30 21.03
N LYS A 267 26.20 -2.87 19.95
CA LYS A 267 27.58 -2.69 19.50
C LYS A 267 27.71 -1.44 18.65
N HIS A 268 27.25 -0.29 19.15
CA HIS A 268 27.63 1.02 18.63
C HIS A 268 27.81 1.98 19.80
N LYS A 269 28.99 1.89 20.43
CA LYS A 269 29.55 3.02 21.17
C LYS A 269 29.85 4.11 20.14
N VAL A 270 29.18 5.24 20.27
CA VAL A 270 29.57 6.49 19.63
C VAL A 270 30.89 6.92 20.29
N ASN A 271 31.98 6.84 19.55
CA ASN A 271 33.19 7.61 19.85
C ASN A 271 33.37 8.58 18.69
N ILE A 272 33.54 9.85 19.05
CA ILE A 272 33.81 11.02 18.19
C ILE A 272 35.03 10.73 17.30
#